data_AF-A0A376YEA3-F1
#
_entry.id   AF-A0A376YEA3-F1
#
_cell.length_a   1.000
_cell.length_b   1.000
_cell.length_c   1.000
_cell.angle_alpha   90.00
_cell.angle_beta   90.00
_cell.angle_gamma   90.00
#
_symmetry.space_group_name_H-M   'P 1'
#
loop_
_entity.id
_entity.type
_entity.pdbx_description
1 polymer ?
#
loop_
_entity_poly.entity_id
_entity_poly.type
_entity_poly.pdbx_seq_one_letter_code
_entity_poly.pdbx_strand_id
1 'polypeptide(L)'
;MPMNNSWWQELMHFFLQGMTLKQLIHMLIILIILIIVMPVSVKEWINLHNPEILPYYWMYYILLFCVSYVLNGVVNSAYHAVTERIEVSAAQKRKSKEEKYVQDLFDSLTLGERAYLAFAVAANNQLKTEKGSPEAISLLEKGLLIRIPSATGYPEIDRFVIPERYRNECYIRFAGKADSLMDELIAQDKHGKNK
;
A
#
# COMPACT_ATOMS: atom_id res chain seq x y z
N MET A 1 15.09 -59.17 20.73
CA MET A 1 14.02 -58.22 21.07
C MET A 1 14.04 -57.14 20.01
N PRO A 2 12.95 -56.92 19.23
CA PRO A 2 12.98 -55.94 18.15
C PRO A 2 13.02 -54.54 18.76
N MET A 3 13.99 -53.72 18.37
CA MET A 3 14.02 -52.29 18.73
C MET A 3 12.74 -51.66 18.19
N ASN A 4 11.87 -51.26 19.12
CA ASN A 4 10.63 -50.56 18.84
C ASN A 4 10.95 -49.27 18.06
N ASN A 5 10.33 -49.09 16.89
CA ASN A 5 10.43 -47.90 16.05
C ASN A 5 9.76 -46.65 16.67
N SER A 6 9.38 -46.70 17.94
CA SER A 6 8.67 -45.65 18.68
C SER A 6 9.41 -44.31 18.71
N TRP A 7 10.74 -44.33 18.81
CA TRP A 7 11.54 -43.09 18.87
C TRP A 7 11.46 -42.27 17.57
N TRP A 8 11.40 -42.96 16.42
CA TRP A 8 11.21 -42.34 15.12
C TRP A 8 9.81 -41.78 14.97
N GLN A 9 8.84 -42.48 15.53
CA GLN A 9 7.44 -42.09 15.49
C GLN A 9 7.18 -40.86 16.37
N GLU A 10 7.81 -40.77 17.55
CA GLU A 10 7.80 -39.60 18.43
C GLU A 10 8.51 -38.40 17.82
N LEU A 11 9.64 -38.61 17.15
CA LEU A 11 10.34 -37.56 16.40
C LEU A 11 9.44 -37.01 15.27
N MET A 12 8.83 -37.89 14.47
CA MET A 12 7.90 -37.50 13.41
C MET A 12 6.68 -36.78 13.97
N HIS A 13 6.15 -37.24 15.10
CA HIS A 13 5.01 -36.61 15.76
C HIS A 13 5.35 -35.21 16.26
N PHE A 14 6.53 -35.02 16.84
CA PHE A 14 7.02 -33.70 17.26
C PHE A 14 7.14 -32.72 16.07
N PHE A 15 7.63 -33.19 14.92
CA PHE A 15 7.73 -32.36 13.71
C PHE A 15 6.38 -32.08 13.04
N LEU A 16 5.46 -33.05 13.02
CA LEU A 16 4.12 -32.89 12.45
C LEU A 16 3.20 -32.04 13.33
N GLN A 17 3.41 -32.04 14.65
CA GLN A 17 2.58 -31.30 15.61
C GLN A 17 3.07 -29.86 15.81
N GLY A 18 4.37 -29.59 15.66
CA GLY A 18 4.97 -28.28 15.90
C GLY A 18 5.13 -27.36 14.68
N MET A 19 4.98 -27.88 13.44
CA MET A 19 5.25 -27.09 12.22
C MET A 19 4.12 -27.15 11.21
N THR A 20 3.93 -26.06 10.46
CA THR A 20 2.97 -26.02 9.36
C THR A 20 3.48 -26.85 8.17
N LEU A 21 2.60 -27.62 7.51
CA LEU A 21 2.93 -28.48 6.35
C LEU A 21 3.75 -27.73 5.27
N LYS A 22 3.44 -26.45 5.05
CA LYS A 22 4.14 -25.58 4.11
C LYS A 22 5.60 -25.33 4.48
N GLN A 23 5.90 -25.14 5.76
CA GLN A 23 7.27 -24.99 6.27
C GLN A 23 8.05 -26.30 6.20
N LEU A 24 7.38 -27.43 6.44
CA LEU A 24 7.98 -28.75 6.34
C LEU A 24 8.39 -29.07 4.89
N ILE A 25 7.55 -28.72 3.91
CA ILE A 25 7.88 -28.86 2.48
C ILE A 25 9.09 -27.98 2.10
N HIS A 26 9.15 -26.72 2.56
CA HIS A 26 10.29 -25.83 2.28
C HIS A 26 11.59 -26.35 2.89
N MET A 27 11.52 -26.82 4.14
CA MET A 27 12.64 -27.47 4.81
C MET A 27 13.18 -28.68 4.03
N LEU A 28 12.30 -29.56 3.55
CA LEU A 28 12.69 -30.72 2.75
C LEU A 28 13.36 -30.32 1.44
N ILE A 29 12.86 -29.29 0.76
CA ILE A 29 13.46 -28.80 -0.49
C ILE A 29 14.86 -28.24 -0.22
N ILE A 30 15.03 -27.43 0.82
CA ILE A 30 16.34 -26.88 1.22
C ILE A 30 17.32 -28.01 1.56
N LEU A 31 16.85 -29.02 2.28
CA LEU A 31 17.64 -30.20 2.63
C LEU A 31 18.11 -30.97 1.39
N ILE A 32 17.22 -31.22 0.43
CA ILE A 32 17.54 -31.90 -0.83
C ILE A 32 18.60 -31.10 -1.63
N ILE A 33 18.44 -29.78 -1.72
CA ILE A 33 19.43 -28.91 -2.37
C ILE A 33 20.77 -28.98 -1.64
N LEU A 34 20.80 -28.93 -0.31
CA LEU A 34 22.04 -29.02 0.47
C LEU A 34 22.76 -30.36 0.25
N ILE A 35 22.00 -31.46 0.15
CA ILE A 35 22.55 -32.80 -0.12
C ILE A 35 23.19 -32.88 -1.52
N ILE A 36 22.59 -32.22 -2.51
CA ILE A 36 23.08 -32.20 -3.91
C ILE A 36 24.29 -31.29 -4.06
N VAL A 37 24.27 -30.10 -3.44
CA VAL A 37 25.31 -29.08 -3.58
C VAL A 37 26.55 -29.41 -2.75
N MET A 38 26.42 -30.15 -1.63
CA MET A 38 27.60 -30.50 -0.83
C MET A 38 28.56 -31.45 -1.56
N PRO A 39 29.83 -31.04 -1.77
CA PRO A 39 30.80 -31.83 -2.49
C PRO A 39 31.20 -33.09 -1.70
N VAL A 40 31.54 -34.15 -2.44
CA VAL A 40 31.94 -35.48 -1.94
C VAL A 40 33.07 -35.44 -0.90
N SER A 41 33.93 -34.43 -0.96
CA SER A 41 35.05 -34.23 -0.03
C SER A 41 34.63 -34.03 1.44
N VAL A 42 33.46 -33.45 1.72
CA VAL A 42 32.98 -33.29 3.10
C VAL A 42 32.34 -34.59 3.63
N LYS A 43 31.80 -35.43 2.73
CA LYS A 43 31.25 -36.74 3.08
C LYS A 43 32.35 -37.70 3.55
N GLU A 44 33.54 -37.59 2.98
CA GLU A 44 34.72 -38.40 3.38
C GLU A 44 35.37 -37.89 4.68
N TRP A 45 35.44 -36.58 4.90
CA TRP A 45 36.03 -36.00 6.12
C TRP A 45 35.28 -36.39 7.41
N ILE A 46 33.94 -36.44 7.36
CA ILE A 46 33.12 -36.87 8.50
C ILE A 46 33.22 -38.38 8.74
N ASN A 47 33.41 -39.17 7.66
CA ASN A 47 33.55 -40.62 7.74
C ASN A 47 34.91 -41.07 8.28
N LEU A 48 35.94 -40.23 8.16
CA LEU A 48 37.30 -40.54 8.63
C LEU A 48 37.44 -40.53 10.16
N HIS A 49 36.56 -39.82 10.87
CA HIS A 49 36.72 -39.60 12.31
C HIS A 49 35.98 -40.61 13.22
N ASN A 50 35.11 -41.48 12.69
CA ASN A 50 34.43 -42.51 13.49
C ASN A 50 34.05 -43.72 12.63
N PRO A 51 34.91 -44.75 12.52
CA PRO A 51 34.53 -46.00 11.88
C PRO A 51 33.70 -46.86 12.86
N GLU A 52 32.59 -47.39 12.35
CA GLU A 52 31.97 -48.67 12.77
C GLU A 52 30.89 -48.80 13.86
N ILE A 53 30.34 -47.76 14.51
CA ILE A 53 29.18 -48.01 15.41
C ILE A 53 28.12 -46.91 15.32
N LEU A 54 27.39 -46.86 14.20
CA LEU A 54 26.02 -46.33 14.02
C LEU A 54 25.68 -46.40 12.51
N PRO A 55 24.40 -46.56 12.11
CA PRO A 55 24.03 -46.81 10.72
C PRO A 55 24.53 -45.69 9.79
N TYR A 56 25.06 -46.12 8.64
CA TYR A 56 25.79 -45.33 7.64
C TYR A 56 25.14 -43.94 7.38
N TYR A 57 25.91 -42.86 7.61
CA TYR A 57 25.56 -41.44 7.37
C TYR A 57 24.41 -40.80 8.18
N TRP A 58 23.83 -41.47 9.17
CA TRP A 58 22.67 -40.95 9.91
C TRP A 58 22.91 -39.60 10.62
N MET A 59 24.03 -39.48 11.33
CA MET A 59 24.38 -38.24 12.04
C MET A 59 24.59 -37.06 11.10
N TYR A 60 25.11 -37.33 9.89
CA TYR A 60 25.29 -36.33 8.84
C TYR A 60 23.95 -35.80 8.34
N TYR A 61 22.98 -36.69 8.08
CA TYR A 61 21.64 -36.28 7.65
C TYR A 61 20.87 -35.51 8.74
N ILE A 62 21.04 -35.88 10.02
CA ILE A 62 20.45 -35.14 11.14
C ILE A 62 21.04 -33.72 11.23
N LEU A 63 22.34 -33.56 11.06
CA LEU A 63 23.00 -32.25 11.09
C LEU A 63 22.55 -31.36 9.93
N LEU A 64 22.47 -31.91 8.71
CA LEU A 64 21.94 -31.19 7.55
C LEU A 64 20.47 -30.78 7.74
N PHE A 65 19.68 -31.65 8.36
CA PHE A 65 18.30 -31.35 8.72
C PHE A 65 18.23 -30.17 9.71
N CYS A 66 19.06 -30.15 10.75
CA CYS A 66 19.14 -29.03 11.68
C CYS A 66 19.54 -27.71 10.99
N VAL A 67 20.50 -27.74 10.07
CA VAL A 67 20.93 -26.55 9.31
C VAL A 67 19.79 -26.03 8.40
N SER A 68 19.03 -26.92 7.77
CA SER A 68 17.87 -26.54 6.95
C SER A 68 16.77 -25.86 7.77
N TYR A 69 16.59 -26.25 9.04
CA TYR A 69 15.63 -25.62 9.96
C TYR A 69 16.01 -24.20 10.34
N VAL A 70 17.27 -24.00 10.72
CA VAL A 70 17.78 -22.67 11.05
C VAL A 70 17.69 -21.74 9.84
N LEU A 71 18.06 -22.23 8.64
CA LEU A 71 17.96 -21.46 7.41
C LEU A 71 16.51 -21.08 7.07
N ASN A 72 15.56 -22.01 7.22
CA ASN A 72 14.14 -21.72 6.99
C ASN A 72 13.60 -20.65 7.95
N GLY A 73 14.01 -20.67 9.23
CA GLY A 73 13.66 -19.64 10.21
C GLY A 73 14.22 -18.27 9.85
N VAL A 74 15.50 -18.21 9.45
CA VAL A 74 16.16 -16.96 9.03
C VAL A 74 15.52 -16.39 7.76
N VAL A 75 15.25 -17.24 6.77
CA VAL A 75 14.60 -16.86 5.52
C VAL A 75 13.20 -16.33 5.77
N ASN A 76 12.39 -17.02 6.58
CA ASN A 76 11.03 -16.57 6.89
C ASN A 76 11.04 -15.23 7.66
N SER A 77 11.95 -15.06 8.63
CA SER A 77 12.12 -13.79 9.35
C SER A 77 12.57 -12.65 8.43
N ALA A 78 13.48 -12.93 7.49
CA ALA A 78 13.94 -11.94 6.52
C ALA A 78 12.84 -11.55 5.54
N TYR A 79 12.05 -12.52 5.06
CA TYR A 79 10.90 -12.25 4.19
C TYR A 79 9.86 -11.37 4.87
N HIS A 80 9.50 -11.65 6.13
CA HIS A 80 8.54 -10.80 6.85
C HIS A 80 9.06 -9.36 7.04
N ALA A 81 10.33 -9.20 7.41
CA ALA A 81 10.94 -7.87 7.57
C ALA A 81 11.05 -7.09 6.24
N VAL A 82 11.28 -7.79 5.13
CA VAL A 82 11.36 -7.17 3.79
C VAL A 82 9.98 -6.81 3.27
N THR A 83 8.98 -7.69 3.40
CA THR A 83 7.61 -7.42 2.93
C THR A 83 6.99 -6.24 3.67
N GLU A 84 7.18 -6.13 4.99
CA GLU A 84 6.68 -5.00 5.78
C GLU A 84 7.27 -3.67 5.30
N ARG A 85 8.57 -3.63 4.99
CA ARG A 85 9.24 -2.43 4.45
C ARG A 85 8.79 -2.10 3.03
N ILE A 86 8.53 -3.10 2.20
CA ILE A 86 8.03 -2.90 0.82
C ILE A 86 6.60 -2.35 0.86
N GLU A 87 5.74 -2.86 1.74
CA GLU A 87 4.37 -2.39 1.90
C GLU A 87 4.31 -0.94 2.42
N VAL A 88 5.10 -0.61 3.43
CA VAL A 88 5.21 0.76 3.95
C VAL A 88 5.74 1.72 2.88
N SER A 89 6.77 1.33 2.12
CA SER A 89 7.31 2.13 1.03
C SER A 89 6.32 2.30 -0.13
N ALA A 90 5.60 1.23 -0.51
CA ALA A 90 4.57 1.28 -1.54
C ALA A 90 3.39 2.18 -1.13
N ALA A 91 2.95 2.10 0.12
CA ALA A 91 1.90 2.96 0.66
C ALA A 91 2.35 4.44 0.70
N GLN A 92 3.59 4.71 1.12
CA GLN A 92 4.14 6.06 1.15
C GLN A 92 4.28 6.64 -0.26
N LYS A 93 4.73 5.84 -1.23
CA LYS A 93 4.81 6.25 -2.64
C LYS A 93 3.43 6.57 -3.22
N ARG A 94 2.39 5.80 -2.85
CA ARG A 94 1.00 6.12 -3.24
C ARG A 94 0.53 7.43 -2.64
N LYS A 95 0.75 7.67 -1.34
CA LYS A 95 0.42 8.95 -0.68
C LYS A 95 1.10 10.15 -1.35
N SER A 96 2.41 10.07 -1.60
CA SER A 96 3.14 11.15 -2.26
C SER A 96 2.67 11.45 -3.70
N LYS A 97 2.16 10.44 -4.41
CA LYS A 97 1.61 10.62 -5.76
C LYS A 97 0.25 11.30 -5.68
N GLU A 98 -0.57 10.90 -4.72
CA GLU A 98 -1.86 11.51 -4.47
C GLU A 98 -1.71 12.98 -4.05
N GLU A 99 -0.82 13.30 -3.11
CA GLU A 99 -0.53 14.67 -2.70
C GLU A 99 -0.06 15.53 -3.88
N LYS A 100 0.86 15.02 -4.70
CA LYS A 100 1.30 15.72 -5.92
C LYS A 100 0.16 15.94 -6.91
N TYR A 101 -0.68 14.94 -7.12
CA TYR A 101 -1.84 15.06 -8.00
C TYR A 101 -2.83 16.12 -7.50
N VAL A 102 -3.13 16.13 -6.19
CA VAL A 102 -4.00 17.13 -5.58
C VAL A 102 -3.40 18.52 -5.75
N GLN A 103 -2.09 18.68 -5.49
CA GLN A 103 -1.42 19.95 -5.64
C GLN A 103 -1.49 20.48 -7.09
N ASP A 104 -1.14 19.64 -8.06
CA ASP A 104 -1.20 19.98 -9.50
C ASP A 104 -2.63 20.34 -9.94
N LEU A 105 -3.63 19.59 -9.44
CA LEU A 105 -5.04 19.88 -9.69
C LEU A 105 -5.44 21.29 -9.22
N PHE A 106 -5.06 21.68 -8.00
CA PHE A 106 -5.36 23.02 -7.48
C PHE A 106 -4.53 24.12 -8.14
N ASP A 107 -3.29 23.83 -8.52
CA ASP A 107 -2.41 24.79 -9.20
C ASP A 107 -2.92 25.10 -10.62
N SER A 108 -3.52 24.10 -11.30
CA SER A 108 -4.16 24.24 -12.61
C SER A 108 -5.46 25.07 -12.64
N LEU A 109 -5.99 25.46 -11.47
CA LEU A 109 -7.25 26.19 -11.39
C LEU A 109 -7.12 27.63 -11.86
N THR A 110 -8.09 28.06 -12.68
CA THR A 110 -8.23 29.45 -13.10
C THR A 110 -8.68 30.35 -11.95
N LEU A 111 -8.54 31.66 -12.10
CA LEU A 111 -8.99 32.62 -11.08
C LEU A 111 -10.49 32.48 -10.78
N GLY A 112 -11.31 32.28 -11.82
CA GLY A 112 -12.76 32.05 -11.68
C GLY A 112 -13.09 30.79 -10.91
N GLU A 113 -12.41 29.68 -11.20
CA GLU A 113 -12.59 28.43 -10.46
C GLU A 113 -12.17 28.56 -8.98
N ARG A 114 -11.07 29.28 -8.71
CA ARG A 114 -10.60 29.55 -7.35
C ARG A 114 -11.59 30.41 -6.56
N ALA A 115 -12.13 31.46 -7.18
CA ALA A 115 -13.16 32.30 -6.58
C ALA A 115 -14.42 31.47 -6.29
N TYR A 116 -14.82 30.59 -7.20
CA TYR A 116 -15.96 29.69 -7.03
C TYR A 116 -15.79 28.74 -5.84
N LEU A 117 -14.61 28.13 -5.70
CA LEU A 117 -14.30 27.27 -4.56
C LEU A 117 -14.25 28.06 -3.25
N ALA A 118 -13.71 29.28 -3.27
CA ALA A 118 -13.71 30.17 -2.09
C ALA A 118 -15.13 30.52 -1.64
N PHE A 119 -16.03 30.79 -2.58
CA PHE A 119 -17.44 30.97 -2.28
C PHE A 119 -18.09 29.71 -1.73
N ALA A 120 -17.81 28.53 -2.31
CA ALA A 120 -18.34 27.28 -1.80
C ALA A 120 -17.87 27.02 -0.35
N VAL A 121 -16.62 27.33 -0.02
CA VAL A 121 -16.09 27.25 1.34
C VAL A 121 -16.80 28.26 2.27
N ALA A 122 -16.96 29.50 1.84
CA ALA A 122 -17.67 30.55 2.61
C ALA A 122 -19.15 30.21 2.84
N ALA A 123 -19.81 29.58 1.87
CA ALA A 123 -21.18 29.11 1.94
C ALA A 123 -21.34 27.77 2.68
N ASN A 124 -20.33 27.36 3.47
CA ASN A 124 -20.31 26.10 4.22
C ASN A 124 -20.63 24.87 3.35
N ASN A 125 -19.99 24.81 2.18
CA ASN A 125 -20.13 23.76 1.18
C ASN A 125 -21.51 23.68 0.51
N GLN A 126 -22.39 24.66 0.68
CA GLN A 126 -23.71 24.66 0.05
C GLN A 126 -23.77 25.69 -1.08
N LEU A 127 -23.23 25.32 -2.23
CA LEU A 127 -23.20 26.22 -3.38
C LEU A 127 -24.49 26.09 -4.19
N LYS A 128 -25.12 27.22 -4.49
CA LYS A 128 -26.30 27.34 -5.35
C LYS A 128 -25.97 28.28 -6.49
N THR A 129 -26.16 27.83 -7.71
CA THR A 129 -25.72 28.58 -8.89
C THR A 129 -26.78 28.48 -9.97
N GLU A 130 -26.79 29.48 -10.86
CA GLU A 130 -27.57 29.38 -12.07
C GLU A 130 -27.04 28.22 -12.92
N LYS A 131 -27.97 27.54 -13.58
CA LYS A 131 -27.66 26.41 -14.44
C LYS A 131 -26.78 26.86 -15.61
N GLY A 132 -25.69 26.13 -15.84
CA GLY A 132 -24.81 26.38 -16.98
C GLY A 132 -23.63 27.31 -16.73
N SER A 133 -23.34 27.67 -15.47
CA SER A 133 -22.14 28.44 -15.15
C SER A 133 -20.87 27.69 -15.59
N PRO A 134 -20.00 28.28 -16.42
CA PRO A 134 -18.87 27.59 -17.02
C PRO A 134 -17.84 27.15 -15.98
N GLU A 135 -17.65 27.91 -14.90
CA GLU A 135 -16.74 27.56 -13.81
C GLU A 135 -17.23 26.34 -13.03
N ALA A 136 -18.54 26.24 -12.76
CA ALA A 136 -19.10 25.08 -12.06
C ALA A 136 -19.04 23.81 -12.91
N ILE A 137 -19.24 23.93 -14.24
CA ILE A 137 -19.10 22.80 -15.16
C ILE A 137 -17.64 22.33 -15.19
N SER A 138 -16.69 23.26 -15.35
CA SER A 138 -15.26 22.93 -15.35
C SER A 138 -14.82 22.27 -14.03
N LEU A 139 -15.27 22.79 -12.89
CA LEU A 139 -15.00 22.20 -11.58
C LEU A 139 -15.66 20.83 -11.38
N LEU A 140 -16.82 20.59 -12.00
CA LEU A 140 -17.48 19.29 -12.01
C LEU A 140 -16.73 18.28 -12.88
N GLU A 141 -16.23 18.69 -14.05
CA GLU A 141 -15.36 17.86 -14.90
C GLU A 141 -14.04 17.51 -14.19
N LYS A 142 -13.47 18.46 -13.44
CA LYS A 142 -12.28 18.26 -12.59
C LYS A 142 -12.57 17.43 -11.33
N GLY A 143 -13.83 17.08 -11.06
CA GLY A 143 -14.26 16.31 -9.88
C GLY A 143 -14.13 17.05 -8.55
N LEU A 144 -13.94 18.37 -8.59
CA LEU A 144 -13.85 19.24 -7.41
C LEU A 144 -15.23 19.66 -6.88
N LEU A 145 -16.28 19.49 -7.69
CA LEU A 145 -17.68 19.66 -7.31
C LEU A 145 -18.51 18.44 -7.70
N ILE A 146 -19.49 18.11 -6.86
CA ILE A 146 -20.53 17.12 -7.14
C ILE A 146 -21.87 17.84 -7.17
N ARG A 147 -22.66 17.56 -8.22
CA ARG A 147 -24.02 18.05 -8.35
C ARG A 147 -24.95 17.29 -7.40
N ILE A 148 -25.71 18.03 -6.59
CA ILE A 148 -26.79 17.52 -5.74
C ILE A 148 -28.11 17.70 -6.49
N PRO A 149 -29.10 16.80 -6.33
CA PRO A 149 -30.45 17.04 -6.82
C PRO A 149 -30.97 18.43 -6.44
N SER A 150 -31.48 19.15 -7.45
CA SER A 150 -32.13 20.44 -7.27
C SER A 150 -33.33 20.29 -6.33
N ALA A 151 -33.62 21.30 -5.51
CA ALA A 151 -34.85 21.26 -4.73
C ALA A 151 -36.07 21.35 -5.65
N THR A 152 -37.10 20.60 -5.28
CA THR A 152 -38.45 20.70 -5.83
C THR A 152 -38.89 22.16 -5.86
N GLY A 153 -39.17 22.70 -7.05
CA GLY A 153 -39.62 24.08 -7.28
C GLY A 153 -38.60 25.04 -7.90
N TYR A 154 -37.33 24.65 -8.06
CA TYR A 154 -36.29 25.50 -8.65
C TYR A 154 -35.45 24.74 -9.71
N PRO A 155 -36.01 24.46 -10.90
CA PRO A 155 -35.32 23.68 -11.95
C PRO A 155 -34.14 24.43 -12.61
N GLU A 156 -34.10 25.75 -12.46
CA GLU A 156 -33.05 26.61 -13.03
C GLU A 156 -31.82 26.76 -12.13
N ILE A 157 -31.86 26.20 -10.91
CA ILE A 157 -30.77 26.31 -9.94
C ILE A 157 -30.11 24.95 -9.77
N ASP A 158 -28.80 24.94 -10.03
CA ASP A 158 -27.94 23.81 -9.72
C ASP A 158 -27.37 23.95 -8.31
N ARG A 159 -27.25 22.81 -7.63
CA ARG A 159 -26.67 22.73 -6.29
C ARG A 159 -25.40 21.92 -6.35
N PHE A 160 -24.34 22.43 -5.75
CA PHE A 160 -23.04 21.77 -5.73
C PHE A 160 -22.49 21.67 -4.32
N VAL A 161 -21.76 20.58 -4.08
CA VAL A 161 -20.91 20.37 -2.90
C VAL A 161 -19.50 19.99 -3.36
N ILE A 162 -18.51 20.49 -2.62
CA ILE A 162 -17.15 19.98 -2.65
C ILE A 162 -17.16 18.58 -2.00
N PRO A 163 -16.61 17.55 -2.67
CA PRO A 163 -16.47 16.22 -2.10
C PRO A 163 -15.63 16.23 -0.82
N GLU A 164 -15.92 15.32 0.11
CA GLU A 164 -15.19 15.23 1.39
C GLU A 164 -13.67 15.05 1.19
N ARG A 165 -13.26 14.35 0.13
CA ARG A 165 -11.85 14.15 -0.24
C ARG A 165 -11.07 15.46 -0.41
N TYR A 166 -11.71 16.52 -0.92
CA TYR A 166 -11.06 17.80 -1.22
C TYR A 166 -11.47 18.91 -0.26
N ARG A 167 -12.44 18.67 0.62
CA ARG A 167 -13.02 19.67 1.51
C ARG A 167 -11.99 20.32 2.42
N ASN A 168 -11.12 19.53 3.05
CA ASN A 168 -10.07 20.04 3.92
C ASN A 168 -9.07 20.92 3.15
N GLU A 169 -8.65 20.46 1.97
CA GLU A 169 -7.69 21.20 1.13
C GLU A 169 -8.29 22.52 0.63
N CYS A 170 -9.56 22.51 0.20
CA CYS A 170 -10.28 23.73 -0.17
C CYS A 170 -10.40 24.71 1.02
N TYR A 171 -10.66 24.20 2.22
CA TYR A 171 -10.74 25.05 3.42
C TYR A 171 -9.40 25.71 3.71
N ILE A 172 -8.29 24.95 3.71
CA ILE A 172 -6.95 25.48 3.94
C ILE A 172 -6.57 26.55 2.90
N ARG A 173 -6.90 26.31 1.62
CA ARG A 173 -6.50 27.19 0.53
C ARG A 173 -7.36 28.45 0.40
N PHE A 174 -8.66 28.36 0.66
CA PHE A 174 -9.63 29.39 0.26
C PHE A 174 -10.45 29.99 1.40
N ALA A 175 -10.36 29.49 2.63
CA ALA A 175 -11.05 30.11 3.76
C ALA A 175 -10.64 31.59 3.91
N GLY A 176 -11.65 32.47 3.98
CA GLY A 176 -11.45 33.92 4.10
C GLY A 176 -10.96 34.64 2.84
N LYS A 177 -10.84 33.97 1.69
CA LYS A 177 -10.35 34.56 0.42
C LYS A 177 -11.45 34.87 -0.60
N ALA A 178 -12.72 34.65 -0.25
CA ALA A 178 -13.83 34.83 -1.18
C ALA A 178 -13.88 36.26 -1.73
N ASP A 179 -13.85 37.25 -0.85
CA ASP A 179 -13.94 38.67 -1.23
C ASP A 179 -12.72 39.11 -2.04
N SER A 180 -11.50 38.75 -1.60
CA SER A 180 -10.27 39.12 -2.30
C SER A 180 -10.18 38.53 -3.71
N LEU A 181 -10.56 37.25 -3.88
CA LEU A 181 -10.53 36.60 -5.19
C LEU A 181 -11.59 37.16 -6.13
N MET A 182 -12.70 37.64 -5.59
CA MET A 182 -13.72 38.32 -6.39
C MET A 182 -13.31 39.70 -6.83
N ASP A 183 -12.68 40.48 -5.96
CA ASP A 183 -12.14 41.78 -6.33
C ASP A 183 -11.08 41.63 -7.44
N GLU A 184 -10.21 40.63 -7.35
CA GLU A 184 -9.26 40.27 -8.39
C GLU A 184 -9.93 39.87 -9.71
N LEU A 185 -11.00 39.08 -9.64
CA LEU A 185 -11.76 38.65 -10.81
C LEU A 185 -12.46 39.81 -11.51
N ILE A 186 -13.06 40.72 -10.73
CA ILE A 186 -13.68 41.96 -11.24
C ILE A 186 -12.62 42.86 -11.89
N ALA A 187 -11.43 42.96 -11.30
CA ALA A 187 -10.32 43.72 -11.87
C ALA A 187 -9.84 43.11 -13.20
N GLN A 188 -9.77 41.78 -13.29
CA GLN A 188 -9.39 41.08 -14.52
C GLN A 188 -10.41 41.31 -15.66
N ASP A 189 -11.71 41.23 -15.37
CA ASP A 189 -12.77 41.49 -16.36
C ASP A 189 -12.74 42.95 -16.87
N LYS A 190 -12.48 43.91 -15.98
CA LYS A 190 -12.32 45.34 -16.36
C LYS A 190 -11.13 45.58 -17.29
N HIS A 191 -10.02 44.87 -17.09
CA HIS A 191 -8.87 44.97 -17.98
C HIS A 191 -9.07 44.26 -19.33
N GLY A 192 -9.86 43.19 -19.37
CA GLY A 192 -10.21 42.48 -20.61
C GLY A 192 -11.13 43.28 -21.55
N LYS A 193 -12.04 44.10 -21.01
CA LYS A 193 -12.98 44.94 -21.78
C LYS A 193 -12.38 46.24 -22.34
N ASN A 194 -11.22 46.67 -21.84
CA ASN A 194 -10.52 47.88 -22.30
C ASN A 194 -9.46 47.60 -23.38
N LYS A 195 -9.53 46.43 -24.03
CA LYS A 195 -8.70 46.02 -25.17
C LYS A 195 -9.57 45.75 -26.39
#